data_AF-A0A1S3JVB3-F1
#
_entry.id   AF-A0A1S3JVB3-F1
#
_cell.length_a   1.000
_cell.length_b   1.000
_cell.length_c   1.000
_cell.angle_alpha   90.00
_cell.angle_beta   90.00
_cell.angle_gamma   90.00
#
_symmetry.space_group_name_H-M   'P 1'
#
loop_
_entity.id
_entity.type
_entity.pdbx_description
1 polymer ?
#
loop_
_entity_poly.entity_id
_entity_poly.type
_entity_poly.pdbx_seq_one_letter_code
_entity_poly.pdbx_strand_id
1 'polypeptide(L)'
;QKMVDDNILKLEIKRLRDMLYTKADDVFTLEKRRLQLETAMKERRGEIDIHTEMLTAQVRAADEERSQISAELHDRIAKIDKLRKRYEILMVQMAPPEGEEEKSQAYYVIRAAQEKEELQRTGDDLDARIRKAEKEIQALENTLRLMNGRNEQYRKSFNKVTDSSDDMEEKAQLEEQMRAVMDKYKYKRRQIRELQEDLQTMSHNLDTLTRDEDAYIEMIQDKQNKILQLNKEMDEQQGKLDRVMKQNVRYAREIRSAKKSKGEVPDEKDMDIREMREFNKMAMKQVGEVTSPYPDLAQAVNLYFTQANLPPPPAGGMGSPFGSRPSSARSSLSSVRSGYSTPKSPASQTSSQGRPAAVDIGAGLAIGGVGGSPASSRASSRSSRSSRR
;
A
#
# COMPACT_ATOMS: atom_id res chain seq x y z
N GLN A 1 139.90 -47.09 -161.03
CA GLN A 1 139.99 -46.08 -159.96
C GLN A 1 138.65 -45.41 -159.63
N LYS A 2 138.05 -44.56 -160.49
CA LYS A 2 136.84 -43.76 -160.13
C LYS A 2 135.63 -44.52 -159.55
N MET A 3 135.32 -45.75 -159.99
CA MET A 3 134.20 -46.53 -159.43
C MET A 3 134.47 -47.12 -158.04
N VAL A 4 135.74 -47.32 -157.66
CA VAL A 4 136.12 -47.85 -156.34
C VAL A 4 136.00 -46.73 -155.30
N ASP A 5 136.49 -45.54 -155.63
CA ASP A 5 136.42 -44.36 -154.75
C ASP A 5 134.96 -43.93 -154.49
N ASP A 6 134.09 -43.98 -155.52
CA ASP A 6 132.66 -43.66 -155.39
C ASP A 6 131.89 -44.68 -154.51
N ASN A 7 132.30 -45.96 -154.53
CA ASN A 7 131.75 -46.98 -153.64
C ASN A 7 132.24 -46.83 -152.20
N ILE A 8 133.50 -46.45 -151.98
CA ILE A 8 134.04 -46.13 -150.65
C ILE A 8 133.29 -44.92 -150.05
N LEU A 9 133.08 -43.86 -150.83
CA LEU A 9 132.29 -42.69 -150.44
C LEU A 9 130.84 -43.06 -150.10
N LYS A 10 130.19 -43.91 -150.90
CA LYS A 10 128.82 -44.40 -150.59
C LYS A 10 128.76 -45.20 -149.29
N LEU A 11 129.78 -46.02 -149.01
CA LEU A 11 129.88 -46.80 -147.77
C LEU A 11 130.10 -45.88 -146.56
N GLU A 12 130.92 -44.84 -146.71
CA GLU A 12 131.14 -43.82 -145.69
C GLU A 12 129.88 -42.97 -145.44
N ILE A 13 129.17 -42.56 -146.49
CA ILE A 13 127.87 -41.89 -146.39
C ILE A 13 126.86 -42.79 -145.68
N LYS A 14 126.81 -44.09 -145.99
CA LYS A 14 125.92 -45.04 -145.31
C LYS A 14 126.29 -45.16 -143.83
N ARG A 15 127.58 -45.27 -143.48
CA ARG A 15 128.06 -45.31 -142.09
C ARG A 15 127.70 -44.03 -141.33
N LEU A 16 127.92 -42.86 -141.92
CA LEU A 16 127.55 -41.56 -141.33
C LEU A 16 126.04 -41.44 -141.15
N ARG A 17 125.25 -41.92 -142.11
CA ARG A 17 123.79 -41.94 -142.05
C ARG A 17 123.29 -42.87 -140.95
N ASP A 18 123.83 -44.08 -140.86
CA ASP A 18 123.47 -45.04 -139.81
C ASP A 18 123.85 -44.49 -138.44
N MET A 19 125.03 -43.86 -138.28
CA MET A 19 125.40 -43.15 -137.05
C MET A 19 124.44 -41.99 -136.73
N LEU A 20 124.03 -41.22 -137.73
CA LEU A 20 123.06 -40.14 -137.55
C LEU A 20 121.69 -40.68 -137.12
N TYR A 21 121.20 -41.76 -137.74
CA TYR A 21 119.95 -42.41 -137.35
C TYR A 21 120.04 -42.98 -135.93
N THR A 22 121.15 -43.63 -135.58
CA THR A 22 121.37 -44.13 -134.21
C THR A 22 121.35 -42.98 -133.21
N LYS A 23 121.96 -41.83 -133.53
CA LYS A 23 121.94 -40.64 -132.69
C LYS A 23 120.57 -39.97 -132.63
N ALA A 24 119.82 -39.96 -133.73
CA ALA A 24 118.45 -39.45 -133.75
C ALA A 24 117.53 -40.32 -132.88
N ASP A 25 117.69 -41.65 -132.93
CA ASP A 25 116.98 -42.59 -132.06
C ASP A 25 117.40 -42.42 -130.58
N ASP A 26 118.69 -42.25 -130.29
CA ASP A 26 119.19 -41.93 -128.94
C ASP A 26 118.52 -40.64 -128.40
N VAL A 27 118.50 -39.56 -129.18
CA VAL A 27 117.87 -38.29 -128.80
C VAL A 27 116.37 -38.46 -128.62
N PHE A 28 115.71 -39.18 -129.52
CA PHE A 28 114.28 -39.45 -129.43
C PHE A 28 113.92 -40.26 -128.18
N THR A 29 114.70 -41.28 -127.83
CA THR A 29 114.50 -42.05 -126.60
C THR A 29 114.77 -41.24 -125.33
N LEU A 30 115.81 -40.39 -125.34
CA LEU A 30 116.09 -39.46 -124.25
C LEU A 30 114.96 -38.43 -124.07
N GLU A 31 114.44 -37.89 -125.16
CA GLU A 31 113.35 -36.92 -125.13
C GLU A 31 112.03 -37.57 -124.68
N LYS A 32 111.74 -38.79 -125.12
CA LYS A 32 110.62 -39.60 -124.60
C LYS A 32 110.76 -39.84 -123.10
N ARG A 33 111.95 -40.21 -122.62
CA ARG A 33 112.21 -40.42 -121.18
C ARG A 33 112.11 -39.13 -120.39
N ARG A 34 112.59 -38.00 -120.94
CA ARG A 34 112.44 -36.67 -120.35
C ARG A 34 110.97 -36.30 -120.18
N LEU A 35 110.16 -36.48 -121.22
CA LEU A 35 108.72 -36.21 -121.17
C LEU A 35 107.99 -37.12 -120.18
N GLN A 36 108.32 -38.42 -120.15
CA GLN A 36 107.77 -39.35 -119.17
C GLN A 36 108.09 -38.94 -117.72
N LEU A 37 109.35 -38.55 -117.46
CA LEU A 37 109.75 -38.03 -116.15
C LEU A 37 109.05 -36.72 -115.81
N GLU A 38 108.90 -35.81 -116.78
CA GLU A 38 108.22 -34.53 -116.57
C GLU A 38 106.75 -34.73 -116.23
N THR A 39 106.05 -35.64 -116.92
CA THR A 39 104.66 -36.01 -116.61
C THR A 39 104.55 -36.66 -115.24
N ALA A 40 105.40 -37.65 -114.92
CA ALA A 40 105.40 -38.30 -113.61
C ALA A 40 105.70 -37.31 -112.46
N MET A 41 106.59 -36.34 -112.69
CA MET A 41 106.87 -35.27 -111.73
C MET A 41 105.69 -34.31 -111.56
N LYS A 42 104.95 -33.99 -112.63
CA LYS A 42 103.73 -33.16 -112.55
C LYS A 42 102.62 -33.89 -111.81
N GLU A 43 102.38 -35.16 -112.11
CA GLU A 43 101.42 -36.01 -111.39
C GLU A 43 101.79 -36.10 -109.91
N ARG A 44 103.06 -36.37 -109.60
CA ARG A 44 103.51 -36.46 -108.21
C ARG A 44 103.39 -35.14 -107.45
N ARG A 45 103.62 -34.00 -108.11
CA ARG A 45 103.38 -32.67 -107.52
C ARG A 45 101.90 -32.45 -107.26
N GLY A 46 101.02 -32.77 -108.21
CA GLY A 46 99.57 -32.67 -108.03
C GLY A 46 99.07 -33.53 -106.87
N GLU A 47 99.57 -34.76 -106.72
CA GLU A 47 99.26 -35.61 -105.57
C GLU A 47 99.72 -34.97 -104.24
N ILE A 48 100.94 -34.43 -104.20
CA ILE A 48 101.46 -33.74 -103.00
C ILE A 48 100.61 -32.51 -102.68
N ASP A 49 100.20 -31.74 -103.69
CA ASP A 49 99.38 -30.55 -103.51
C ASP A 49 98.00 -30.92 -102.94
N ILE A 50 97.33 -31.95 -103.48
CA ILE A 50 96.05 -32.45 -102.96
C ILE A 50 96.20 -32.96 -101.51
N HIS A 51 97.28 -33.71 -101.22
CA HIS A 51 97.53 -34.18 -99.85
C HIS A 51 97.82 -33.03 -98.89
N THR A 52 98.54 -32.01 -99.35
CA THR A 52 98.83 -30.81 -98.56
C THR A 52 97.54 -30.03 -98.28
N GLU A 53 96.71 -29.81 -99.29
CA GLU A 53 95.40 -29.18 -99.14
C GLU A 53 94.51 -29.97 -98.18
N MET A 54 94.43 -31.29 -98.33
CA MET A 54 93.67 -32.16 -97.43
C MET A 54 94.16 -32.06 -95.98
N LEU A 55 95.48 -32.10 -95.74
CA LEU A 55 96.05 -31.95 -94.40
C LEU A 55 95.77 -30.55 -93.82
N THR A 56 95.88 -29.49 -94.62
CA THR A 56 95.53 -28.14 -94.15
C THR A 56 94.05 -28.01 -93.81
N ALA A 57 93.15 -28.67 -94.55
CA ALA A 57 91.73 -28.73 -94.24
C ALA A 57 91.46 -29.50 -92.95
N GLN A 58 92.16 -30.63 -92.72
CA GLN A 58 92.07 -31.39 -91.46
C GLN A 58 92.55 -30.57 -90.26
N VAL A 59 93.66 -29.84 -90.40
CA VAL A 59 94.15 -28.94 -89.34
C VAL A 59 93.13 -27.84 -89.03
N ARG A 60 92.54 -27.21 -90.06
CA ARG A 60 91.49 -26.20 -89.86
C ARG A 60 90.26 -26.76 -89.14
N ALA A 61 89.76 -27.94 -89.56
CA ALA A 61 88.64 -28.59 -88.90
C ALA A 61 88.94 -28.91 -87.42
N ALA A 62 90.14 -29.42 -87.13
CA ALA A 62 90.57 -29.69 -85.75
C ALA A 62 90.73 -28.41 -84.91
N ASP A 63 91.20 -27.31 -85.52
CA ASP A 63 91.29 -26.00 -84.86
C ASP A 63 89.89 -25.43 -84.53
N GLU A 64 88.92 -25.60 -85.43
CA GLU A 64 87.52 -25.21 -85.21
C GLU A 64 86.88 -26.03 -84.09
N GLU A 65 87.04 -27.36 -84.09
CA GLU A 65 86.57 -28.24 -83.01
C GLU A 65 87.21 -27.86 -81.66
N ARG A 66 88.53 -27.61 -81.63
CA ARG A 66 89.21 -27.15 -80.42
C ARG A 66 88.64 -25.82 -79.92
N SER A 67 88.39 -24.87 -80.84
CA SER A 67 87.80 -23.58 -80.50
C SER A 67 86.39 -23.74 -79.93
N GLN A 68 85.57 -24.62 -80.52
CA GLN A 68 84.21 -24.91 -80.04
C GLN A 68 84.22 -25.52 -78.64
N ILE A 69 85.04 -26.55 -78.41
CA ILE A 69 85.19 -27.19 -77.09
C ILE A 69 85.69 -26.17 -76.06
N SER A 70 86.61 -25.28 -76.45
CA SER A 70 87.09 -24.22 -75.56
C SER A 70 85.95 -23.27 -75.16
N ALA A 71 85.11 -22.84 -76.10
CA ALA A 71 83.96 -21.99 -75.80
C ALA A 71 82.97 -22.67 -74.84
N GLU A 72 82.63 -23.94 -75.09
CA GLU A 72 81.77 -24.72 -74.21
C GLU A 72 82.35 -24.86 -72.79
N LEU A 73 83.67 -25.07 -72.67
CA LEU A 73 84.35 -25.11 -71.38
C LEU A 73 84.19 -23.81 -70.61
N HIS A 74 84.39 -22.66 -71.27
CA HIS A 74 84.23 -21.34 -70.63
C HIS A 74 82.78 -21.10 -70.17
N ASP A 75 81.79 -21.52 -70.96
CA ASP A 75 80.37 -21.45 -70.56
C ASP A 75 80.06 -22.33 -69.34
N ARG A 76 80.64 -23.54 -69.26
CA ARG A 76 80.49 -24.43 -68.11
C ARG A 76 81.14 -23.84 -66.86
N ILE A 77 82.33 -23.27 -66.97
CA ILE A 77 83.01 -22.57 -65.87
C ILE A 77 82.14 -21.40 -65.38
N ALA A 78 81.62 -20.56 -66.28
CA ALA A 78 80.75 -19.45 -65.91
C ALA A 78 79.47 -19.91 -65.20
N LYS A 79 78.91 -21.06 -65.58
CA LYS A 79 77.75 -21.65 -64.90
C LYS A 79 78.08 -22.14 -63.50
N ILE A 80 79.25 -22.76 -63.32
CA ILE A 80 79.75 -23.19 -62.00
C ILE A 80 79.93 -21.97 -61.09
N ASP A 81 80.55 -20.90 -61.58
CA ASP A 81 80.75 -19.68 -60.79
C ASP A 81 79.43 -19.02 -60.37
N LYS A 82 78.42 -19.01 -61.25
CA LYS A 82 77.08 -18.52 -60.90
C LYS A 82 76.45 -19.35 -59.78
N LEU A 83 76.56 -20.69 -59.85
CA LEU A 83 76.03 -21.57 -58.80
C LEU A 83 76.79 -21.40 -57.49
N ARG A 84 78.13 -21.26 -57.55
CA ARG A 84 78.98 -21.02 -56.38
C ARG A 84 78.60 -19.71 -55.69
N LYS A 85 78.47 -18.61 -56.45
CA LYS A 85 78.01 -17.31 -55.92
C LYS A 85 76.61 -17.39 -55.32
N ARG A 86 75.68 -18.10 -55.96
CA ARG A 86 74.32 -18.29 -55.42
C ARG A 86 74.35 -19.08 -54.10
N TYR A 87 75.16 -20.12 -54.02
CA TYR A 87 75.33 -20.91 -52.80
C TYR A 87 75.97 -20.08 -51.69
N GLU A 88 76.97 -19.26 -52.01
CA GLU A 88 77.60 -18.32 -51.07
C GLU A 88 76.58 -17.29 -50.55
N ILE A 89 75.77 -16.68 -51.41
CA ILE A 89 74.67 -15.79 -50.99
C ILE A 89 73.68 -16.52 -50.08
N LEU A 90 73.26 -17.73 -50.45
CA LEU A 90 72.34 -18.53 -49.64
C LEU A 90 72.94 -18.85 -48.27
N MET A 91 74.22 -19.21 -48.21
CA MET A 91 74.94 -19.45 -46.97
C MET A 91 75.03 -18.19 -46.11
N VAL A 92 75.34 -17.03 -46.70
CA VAL A 92 75.40 -15.75 -45.99
C VAL A 92 74.01 -15.32 -45.50
N GLN A 93 72.94 -15.58 -46.26
CA GLN A 93 71.56 -15.31 -45.82
C GLN A 93 71.10 -16.26 -44.70
N MET A 94 71.60 -17.49 -44.70
CA MET A 94 71.35 -18.48 -43.64
C MET A 94 72.33 -18.32 -42.46
N ALA A 95 73.36 -17.48 -42.59
CA ALA A 95 74.30 -17.20 -41.52
C ALA A 95 73.58 -16.33 -40.47
N PRO A 96 73.59 -16.75 -39.18
CA PRO A 96 73.01 -15.96 -38.11
C PRO A 96 73.70 -14.60 -37.99
N PRO A 97 72.99 -13.53 -37.58
CA PRO A 97 73.62 -12.24 -37.30
C PRO A 97 74.68 -12.41 -36.21
N GLU A 98 75.86 -11.83 -36.44
CA GLU A 98 77.06 -12.00 -35.62
C GLU A 98 76.78 -11.88 -34.11
N GLY A 99 77.15 -12.92 -33.36
CA GLY A 99 77.20 -12.87 -31.89
C GLY A 99 76.88 -14.16 -31.13
N GLU A 100 76.42 -15.22 -31.79
CA GLU A 100 76.17 -16.50 -31.11
C GLU A 100 76.89 -17.65 -31.82
N GLU A 101 77.53 -18.51 -31.02
CA GLU A 101 78.24 -19.72 -31.44
C GLU A 101 77.45 -20.53 -32.48
N GLU A 102 78.16 -21.25 -33.36
CA GLU A 102 77.63 -22.16 -34.38
C GLU A 102 76.77 -23.27 -33.74
N LYS A 103 75.53 -22.94 -33.39
CA LYS A 103 74.61 -23.89 -32.79
C LYS A 103 73.89 -24.65 -33.90
N SER A 104 73.83 -25.98 -33.75
CA SER A 104 73.18 -26.89 -34.70
C SER A 104 71.76 -26.45 -35.05
N GLN A 105 71.27 -26.74 -36.25
CA GLN A 105 69.92 -26.38 -36.70
C GLN A 105 68.81 -26.78 -35.71
N ALA A 106 69.03 -27.86 -34.95
CA ALA A 106 68.16 -28.29 -33.86
C ALA A 106 68.01 -27.23 -32.74
N TYR A 107 69.08 -26.49 -32.41
CA TYR A 107 69.04 -25.41 -31.41
C TYR A 107 68.09 -24.28 -31.84
N TYR A 108 68.12 -23.84 -33.10
CA TYR A 108 67.22 -22.78 -33.57
C TYR A 108 65.77 -23.23 -33.60
N VAL A 109 65.51 -24.50 -33.93
CA VAL A 109 64.16 -25.09 -33.86
C VAL A 109 63.67 -25.16 -32.41
N ILE A 110 64.53 -25.58 -31.48
CA ILE A 110 64.19 -25.66 -30.05
C ILE A 110 63.97 -24.26 -29.47
N ARG A 111 64.83 -23.29 -29.80
CA ARG A 111 64.67 -21.91 -29.33
C ARG A 111 63.40 -21.28 -29.89
N ALA A 112 63.11 -21.46 -31.18
CA ALA A 112 61.86 -20.99 -31.76
C ALA A 112 60.62 -21.67 -31.12
N ALA A 113 60.72 -22.94 -30.75
CA ALA A 113 59.66 -23.63 -30.02
C ALA A 113 59.49 -23.10 -28.58
N GLN A 114 60.59 -22.81 -27.88
CA GLN A 114 60.57 -22.19 -26.55
C GLN A 114 60.00 -20.78 -26.58
N GLU A 115 60.45 -19.92 -27.51
CA GLU A 115 59.92 -18.57 -27.71
C GLU A 115 58.42 -18.62 -28.04
N LYS A 116 57.98 -19.60 -28.85
CA LYS A 116 56.55 -19.80 -29.13
C LYS A 116 55.76 -20.19 -27.88
N GLU A 117 56.29 -21.05 -27.02
CA GLU A 117 55.64 -21.43 -25.76
C GLU A 117 55.58 -20.25 -24.78
N GLU A 118 56.65 -19.46 -24.66
CA GLU A 118 56.68 -18.25 -23.83
C GLU A 118 55.67 -17.19 -24.31
N LEU A 119 55.58 -16.98 -25.63
CA LEU A 119 54.56 -16.13 -26.23
C LEU A 119 53.14 -16.67 -25.98
N GLN A 120 52.97 -17.99 -26.00
CA GLN A 120 51.67 -18.60 -25.69
C GLN A 120 51.30 -18.42 -24.22
N ARG A 121 52.23 -18.62 -23.28
CA ARG A 121 52.01 -18.37 -21.85
C ARG A 121 51.68 -16.91 -21.56
N THR A 122 52.43 -15.98 -22.16
CA THR A 122 52.12 -14.55 -22.02
C THR A 122 50.78 -14.19 -22.66
N GLY A 123 50.40 -14.85 -23.76
CA GLY A 123 49.06 -14.76 -24.34
C GLY A 123 47.97 -15.23 -23.37
N ASP A 124 48.12 -16.41 -22.79
CA ASP A 124 47.18 -16.98 -21.81
C ASP A 124 47.04 -16.09 -20.56
N ASP A 125 48.15 -15.53 -20.06
CA ASP A 125 48.16 -14.58 -18.95
C ASP A 125 47.42 -13.28 -19.28
N LEU A 126 47.60 -12.75 -20.48
CA LEU A 126 46.88 -11.57 -20.96
C LEU A 126 45.40 -11.86 -21.12
N ASP A 127 45.02 -13.01 -21.68
CA ASP A 127 43.62 -13.44 -21.79
C ASP A 127 42.97 -13.60 -20.41
N ALA A 128 43.69 -14.16 -19.43
CA ALA A 128 43.21 -14.24 -18.06
C ALA A 128 42.97 -12.85 -17.44
N ARG A 129 43.86 -11.88 -17.71
CA ARG A 129 43.67 -10.48 -17.30
C ARG A 129 42.49 -9.82 -18.00
N ILE A 130 42.29 -10.07 -19.29
CA ILE A 130 41.14 -9.58 -20.06
C ILE A 130 39.84 -10.10 -19.44
N ARG A 131 39.72 -11.41 -19.21
CA ARG A 131 38.51 -11.99 -18.59
C ARG A 131 38.23 -11.44 -17.19
N LYS A 132 39.28 -11.15 -16.41
CA LYS A 132 39.12 -10.51 -15.10
C LYS A 132 38.60 -9.08 -15.26
N ALA A 133 39.19 -8.30 -16.16
CA ALA A 133 38.76 -6.94 -16.46
C ALA A 133 37.32 -6.90 -17.02
N GLU A 134 36.92 -7.85 -17.87
CA GLU A 134 35.54 -7.98 -18.38
C GLU A 134 34.53 -8.20 -17.25
N LYS A 135 34.85 -9.08 -16.29
CA LYS A 135 34.00 -9.29 -15.10
C LYS A 135 33.93 -8.05 -14.23
N GLU A 136 35.04 -7.32 -14.08
CA GLU A 136 35.07 -6.05 -13.35
C GLU A 136 34.22 -4.98 -14.07
N ILE A 137 34.31 -4.87 -15.40
CA ILE A 137 33.46 -3.98 -16.21
C ILE A 137 31.98 -4.35 -16.03
N GLN A 138 31.64 -5.64 -16.08
CA GLN A 138 30.26 -6.09 -15.90
C GLN A 138 29.74 -5.78 -14.48
N ALA A 139 30.59 -5.93 -13.45
CA ALA A 139 30.26 -5.54 -12.09
C ALA A 139 30.04 -4.01 -11.99
N LEU A 140 30.91 -3.21 -12.60
CA LEU A 140 30.79 -1.74 -12.63
C LEU A 140 29.56 -1.28 -13.43
N GLU A 141 29.20 -1.96 -14.51
CA GLU A 141 27.98 -1.68 -15.26
C GLU A 141 26.73 -1.96 -14.41
N ASN A 142 26.73 -3.06 -13.67
CA ASN A 142 25.66 -3.39 -12.74
C ASN A 142 25.54 -2.34 -11.61
N THR A 143 26.66 -1.88 -11.04
CA THR A 143 26.61 -0.81 -10.01
C THR A 143 26.12 0.51 -10.60
N LEU A 144 26.55 0.86 -11.81
CA LEU A 144 26.07 2.05 -12.52
C LEU A 144 24.56 1.97 -12.79
N ARG A 145 24.05 0.82 -13.23
CA ARG A 145 22.62 0.59 -13.45
C ARG A 145 21.81 0.73 -12.17
N LEU A 146 22.29 0.15 -11.06
CA LEU A 146 21.66 0.28 -9.75
C LEU A 146 21.66 1.74 -9.28
N MET A 147 22.78 2.45 -9.44
CA MET A 147 22.91 3.85 -9.06
C MET A 147 22.00 4.75 -9.90
N ASN A 148 21.93 4.53 -11.21
CA ASN A 148 21.03 5.25 -12.10
C ASN A 148 19.57 4.97 -11.75
N GLY A 149 19.20 3.71 -11.48
CA GLY A 149 17.86 3.35 -11.01
C GLY A 149 17.48 4.06 -9.70
N ARG A 150 18.40 4.11 -8.72
CA ARG A 150 18.21 4.88 -7.48
C ARG A 150 18.11 6.38 -7.75
N ASN A 151 18.93 6.94 -8.63
CA ASN A 151 18.90 8.36 -8.96
C ASN A 151 17.60 8.73 -9.70
N GLU A 152 17.10 7.85 -10.56
CA GLU A 152 15.80 8.02 -11.20
C GLU A 152 14.65 7.92 -10.20
N GLN A 153 14.69 6.97 -9.27
CA GLN A 153 13.73 6.92 -8.15
C GLN A 153 13.80 8.18 -7.29
N TYR A 154 15.00 8.68 -7.02
CA TYR A 154 15.21 9.91 -6.26
C TYR A 154 14.64 11.12 -7.01
N ARG A 155 14.89 11.25 -8.32
CA ARG A 155 14.26 12.27 -9.17
C ARG A 155 12.74 12.13 -9.20
N LYS A 156 12.21 10.92 -9.33
CA LYS A 156 10.76 10.64 -9.25
C LYS A 156 10.19 11.04 -7.89
N SER A 157 10.93 10.88 -6.80
CA SER A 157 10.51 11.35 -5.48
C SER A 157 10.47 12.88 -5.35
N PHE A 158 11.24 13.61 -6.17
CA PHE A 158 11.13 15.08 -6.28
C PHE A 158 10.14 15.55 -7.36
N ASN A 159 9.62 14.65 -8.19
CA ASN A 159 8.52 15.03 -9.07
C ASN A 159 7.36 15.42 -8.16
N LYS A 160 6.95 16.68 -8.31
CA LYS A 160 5.85 17.27 -7.55
C LYS A 160 4.66 16.33 -7.66
N VAL A 161 4.19 15.81 -6.53
CA VAL A 161 2.97 15.01 -6.43
C VAL A 161 1.89 15.74 -7.22
N THR A 162 1.57 15.22 -8.40
CA THR A 162 0.54 15.81 -9.24
C THR A 162 -0.80 15.49 -8.60
N ASP A 163 -1.83 16.31 -8.81
CA ASP A 163 -3.15 16.12 -8.19
C ASP A 163 -3.81 14.76 -8.55
N SER A 164 -3.22 13.99 -9.48
CA SER A 164 -3.62 12.64 -9.89
C SER A 164 -2.69 11.52 -9.37
N SER A 165 -1.78 11.82 -8.42
CA SER A 165 -0.90 10.81 -7.83
C SER A 165 -1.68 9.90 -6.88
N ASP A 166 -1.38 8.60 -6.89
CA ASP A 166 -1.97 7.61 -5.98
C ASP A 166 -1.91 8.08 -4.50
N ASP A 167 -0.79 8.68 -4.09
CA ASP A 167 -0.61 9.28 -2.76
C ASP A 167 -1.63 10.39 -2.42
N MET A 168 -2.08 11.18 -3.40
CA MET A 168 -3.11 12.21 -3.20
C MET A 168 -4.51 11.61 -3.10
N GLU A 169 -4.78 10.54 -3.86
CA GLU A 169 -6.03 9.79 -3.72
C GLU A 169 -6.11 9.09 -2.37
N GLU A 170 -5.02 8.46 -1.91
CA GLU A 170 -4.94 7.85 -0.59
C GLU A 170 -5.11 8.90 0.52
N LYS A 171 -4.46 10.06 0.38
CA LYS A 171 -4.67 11.19 1.30
C LYS A 171 -6.13 11.64 1.34
N ALA A 172 -6.79 11.77 0.19
CA ALA A 172 -8.19 12.16 0.13
C ALA A 172 -9.11 11.13 0.80
N GLN A 173 -8.86 9.85 0.60
CA GLN A 173 -9.61 8.77 1.28
C GLN A 173 -9.41 8.81 2.80
N LEU A 174 -8.17 9.01 3.27
CA LEU A 174 -7.88 9.13 4.70
C LEU A 174 -8.52 10.39 5.31
N GLU A 175 -8.54 11.52 4.59
CA GLU A 175 -9.22 12.73 5.02
C GLU A 175 -10.75 12.53 5.10
N GLU A 176 -11.35 11.81 4.16
CA GLU A 176 -12.77 11.46 4.19
C GLU A 176 -13.10 10.53 5.35
N GLN A 177 -12.26 9.50 5.59
CA GLN A 177 -12.41 8.62 6.75
C GLN A 177 -12.29 9.41 8.06
N MET A 178 -11.31 10.31 8.17
CA MET A 178 -11.17 11.20 9.32
C MET A 178 -12.43 12.06 9.52
N ARG A 179 -12.99 12.61 8.44
CA ARG A 179 -14.22 13.40 8.49
C ARG A 179 -15.41 12.58 8.99
N ALA A 180 -15.59 11.37 8.46
CA ALA A 180 -16.65 10.46 8.88
C ALA A 180 -16.53 10.06 10.37
N VAL A 181 -15.31 9.79 10.85
CA VAL A 181 -15.04 9.50 12.26
C VAL A 181 -15.32 10.72 13.14
N MET A 182 -14.91 11.92 12.72
CA MET A 182 -15.16 13.16 13.43
C MET A 182 -16.65 13.47 13.55
N ASP A 183 -17.44 13.23 12.51
CA ASP A 183 -18.89 13.44 12.55
C ASP A 183 -19.59 12.41 13.45
N LYS A 184 -19.15 11.13 13.43
CA LYS A 184 -19.59 10.12 14.39
C LYS A 184 -19.25 10.51 15.84
N TYR A 185 -18.05 11.04 16.07
CA TYR A 185 -17.63 11.53 17.38
C TYR A 185 -18.52 12.69 17.86
N LYS A 186 -18.77 13.68 17.00
CA LYS A 186 -19.67 14.81 17.32
C LYS A 186 -21.08 14.34 17.64
N TYR A 187 -21.61 13.39 16.87
CA TYR A 187 -22.92 12.77 17.13
C TYR A 187 -22.96 12.08 18.49
N LYS A 188 -21.97 11.22 18.78
CA LYS A 188 -21.87 10.53 20.07
C LYS A 188 -21.71 11.51 21.24
N ARG A 189 -20.95 12.58 21.07
CA ARG A 189 -20.79 13.64 22.07
C ARG A 189 -22.07 14.46 22.30
N ARG A 190 -22.94 14.58 21.29
CA ARG A 190 -24.29 15.17 21.47
C ARG A 190 -25.19 14.21 22.24
N GLN A 191 -25.21 12.94 21.85
CA GLN A 191 -25.98 11.89 22.55
C GLN A 191 -25.60 11.77 24.03
N ILE A 192 -24.31 11.91 24.37
CA ILE A 192 -23.87 11.91 25.78
C ILE A 192 -24.44 13.12 26.54
N ARG A 193 -24.46 14.31 25.92
CA ARG A 193 -25.01 15.51 26.57
C ARG A 193 -26.52 15.40 26.80
N GLU A 194 -27.26 14.92 25.80
CA GLU A 194 -28.70 14.67 25.92
C GLU A 194 -28.99 13.69 27.07
N LEU A 195 -28.28 12.56 27.12
CA LEU A 195 -28.43 11.59 28.22
C LEU A 195 -28.03 12.17 29.59
N GLN A 196 -27.05 13.07 29.65
CA GLN A 196 -26.67 13.75 30.89
C GLN A 196 -27.76 14.73 31.36
N GLU A 197 -28.37 15.47 30.45
CA GLU A 197 -29.50 16.37 30.73
C GLU A 197 -30.74 15.58 31.19
N ASP A 198 -31.03 14.44 30.56
CA ASP A 198 -32.10 13.53 30.96
C ASP A 198 -31.88 12.96 32.36
N LEU A 199 -30.65 12.52 32.66
CA LEU A 199 -30.29 12.02 33.99
C LEU A 199 -30.42 13.11 35.07
N GLN A 200 -30.00 14.35 34.76
CA GLN A 200 -30.16 15.47 35.69
C GLN A 200 -31.63 15.79 35.94
N THR A 201 -32.45 15.78 34.88
CA THR A 201 -33.90 16.03 34.99
C THR A 201 -34.57 14.93 35.82
N MET A 202 -34.25 13.66 35.56
CA MET A 202 -34.77 12.53 36.34
C MET A 202 -34.31 12.60 37.80
N SER A 203 -33.05 12.95 38.07
CA SER A 203 -32.54 13.14 39.43
C SER A 203 -33.29 14.26 40.15
N HIS A 204 -33.54 15.39 39.49
CA HIS A 204 -34.29 16.49 40.08
C HIS A 204 -35.74 16.07 40.42
N ASN A 205 -36.39 15.35 39.51
CA ASN A 205 -37.74 14.83 39.72
C ASN A 205 -37.79 13.83 40.89
N LEU A 206 -36.79 12.96 41.03
CA LEU A 206 -36.68 12.07 42.18
C LEU A 206 -36.50 12.86 43.48
N ASP A 207 -35.63 13.87 43.50
CA ASP A 207 -35.45 14.71 44.69
C ASP A 207 -36.73 15.46 45.08
N THR A 208 -37.56 15.90 44.11
CA THR A 208 -38.86 16.51 44.42
C THR A 208 -39.84 15.50 45.00
N LEU A 209 -39.92 14.30 44.42
CA LEU A 209 -40.82 13.25 44.91
C LEU A 209 -40.43 12.78 46.32
N THR A 210 -39.12 12.68 46.61
CA THR A 210 -38.63 12.34 47.95
C THR A 210 -39.01 13.41 48.97
N ARG A 211 -38.91 14.70 48.61
CA ARG A 211 -39.35 15.79 49.51
C ARG A 211 -40.87 15.76 49.76
N ASP A 212 -41.65 15.46 48.73
CA ASP A 212 -43.09 15.31 48.87
C ASP A 212 -43.45 14.10 49.76
N GLU A 213 -42.74 12.98 49.60
CA GLU A 213 -42.88 11.80 50.47
C GLU A 213 -42.58 12.13 51.93
N ASP A 214 -41.45 12.81 52.20
CA ASP A 214 -41.08 13.25 53.55
C ASP A 214 -42.16 14.17 54.17
N ALA A 215 -42.70 15.11 53.39
CA ALA A 215 -43.78 15.99 53.83
C ALA A 215 -45.08 15.22 54.14
N TYR A 216 -45.40 14.19 53.34
CA TYR A 216 -46.54 13.32 53.62
C TYR A 216 -46.33 12.46 54.86
N ILE A 217 -45.11 11.98 55.11
CA ILE A 217 -44.75 11.24 56.33
C ILE A 217 -44.94 12.13 57.55
N GLU A 218 -44.44 13.38 57.53
CA GLU A 218 -44.63 14.35 58.62
C GLU A 218 -46.11 14.63 58.87
N MET A 219 -46.90 14.87 57.81
CA MET A 219 -48.35 15.06 57.92
C MET A 219 -49.06 13.83 58.52
N ILE A 220 -48.63 12.61 58.17
CA ILE A 220 -49.18 11.37 58.74
C ILE A 220 -48.85 11.31 60.23
N GLN A 221 -47.62 11.61 60.64
CA GLN A 221 -47.20 11.62 62.04
C GLN A 221 -48.00 12.65 62.86
N ASP A 222 -48.20 13.86 62.34
CA ASP A 222 -49.01 14.88 62.99
C ASP A 222 -50.47 14.43 63.18
N LYS A 223 -51.06 13.81 62.14
CA LYS A 223 -52.41 13.25 62.24
C LYS A 223 -52.48 12.10 63.25
N GLN A 224 -51.49 11.22 63.30
CA GLN A 224 -51.41 10.15 64.29
C GLN A 224 -51.32 10.73 65.71
N ASN A 225 -50.48 11.74 65.93
CA ASN A 225 -50.38 12.44 67.21
C ASN A 225 -51.71 13.08 67.61
N LYS A 226 -52.42 13.68 66.66
CA LYS A 226 -53.75 14.27 66.91
C LYS A 226 -54.79 13.20 67.26
N ILE A 227 -54.78 12.05 66.59
CA ILE A 227 -55.64 10.91 66.92
C ILE A 227 -55.36 10.42 68.35
N LEU A 228 -54.09 10.26 68.72
CA LEU A 228 -53.71 9.86 70.08
C LEU A 228 -54.20 10.85 71.13
N GLN A 229 -54.07 12.16 70.87
CA GLN A 229 -54.59 13.19 71.76
C GLN A 229 -56.12 13.13 71.90
N LEU A 230 -56.85 13.03 70.78
CA LEU A 230 -58.31 12.94 70.79
C LEU A 230 -58.81 11.67 71.48
N ASN A 231 -58.12 10.54 71.31
CA ASN A 231 -58.45 9.30 72.03
C ASN A 231 -58.29 9.47 73.55
N LYS A 232 -57.21 10.12 73.99
CA LYS A 232 -57.01 10.43 75.41
C LYS A 232 -58.11 11.36 75.95
N GLU A 233 -58.46 12.40 75.20
CA GLU A 233 -59.56 13.31 75.56
C GLU A 233 -60.90 12.57 75.64
N MET A 234 -61.17 11.66 74.70
CA MET A 234 -62.36 10.81 74.71
C MET A 234 -62.41 9.90 75.95
N ASP A 235 -61.30 9.25 76.32
CA ASP A 235 -61.22 8.42 77.53
C ASP A 235 -61.45 9.24 78.80
N GLU A 236 -60.89 10.46 78.88
CA GLU A 236 -61.10 11.38 79.99
C GLU A 236 -62.57 11.82 80.10
N GLN A 237 -63.23 12.11 78.98
CA GLN A 237 -64.66 12.46 78.94
C GLN A 237 -65.53 11.27 79.32
N GLN A 238 -65.24 10.07 78.81
CA GLN A 238 -65.95 8.85 79.18
C GLN A 238 -65.84 8.60 80.69
N GLY A 239 -64.65 8.77 81.28
CA GLY A 239 -64.46 8.66 82.72
C GLY A 239 -65.20 9.73 83.53
N LYS A 240 -65.38 10.95 83.01
CA LYS A 240 -66.24 11.98 83.64
C LYS A 240 -67.72 11.59 83.55
N LEU A 241 -68.16 11.14 82.37
CA LEU A 241 -69.54 10.72 82.11
C LEU A 241 -69.93 9.56 83.04
N ASP A 242 -69.07 8.54 83.19
CA ASP A 242 -69.29 7.43 84.12
C ASP A 242 -69.39 7.87 85.59
N ARG A 243 -68.60 8.87 86.00
CA ARG A 243 -68.68 9.44 87.37
C ARG A 243 -70.00 10.17 87.59
N VAL A 244 -70.42 11.01 86.64
CA VAL A 244 -71.70 11.76 86.72
C VAL A 244 -72.88 10.80 86.66
N MET A 245 -72.87 9.79 85.80
CA MET A 245 -73.93 8.76 85.74
C MET A 245 -74.08 8.05 87.10
N LYS A 246 -72.98 7.65 87.72
CA LYS A 246 -73.01 7.05 89.07
C LYS A 246 -73.60 8.01 90.11
N GLN A 247 -73.30 9.31 90.04
CA GLN A 247 -73.87 10.33 90.93
C GLN A 247 -75.38 10.54 90.66
N ASN A 248 -75.81 10.65 89.41
CA ASN A 248 -77.21 10.80 89.04
C ASN A 248 -78.06 9.63 89.55
N VAL A 249 -77.58 8.39 89.36
CA VAL A 249 -78.27 7.19 89.90
C VAL A 249 -78.36 7.25 91.43
N ARG A 250 -77.32 7.74 92.10
CA ARG A 250 -77.34 7.94 93.56
C ARG A 250 -78.37 9.00 93.97
N TYR A 251 -78.37 10.18 93.35
CA TYR A 251 -79.30 11.26 93.67
C TYR A 251 -80.76 10.87 93.37
N ALA A 252 -81.04 10.19 92.25
CA ALA A 252 -82.36 9.67 91.95
C ALA A 252 -82.85 8.71 93.06
N ARG A 253 -81.97 7.83 93.58
CA ARG A 253 -82.30 6.96 94.72
C ARG A 253 -82.58 7.76 96.00
N GLU A 254 -81.81 8.82 96.28
CA GLU A 254 -82.03 9.72 97.42
C GLU A 254 -83.38 10.46 97.30
N ILE A 255 -83.73 11.00 96.13
CA ILE A 255 -85.01 11.68 95.87
C ILE A 255 -86.21 10.73 96.02
N ARG A 256 -86.14 9.53 95.43
CA ARG A 256 -87.22 8.52 95.53
C ARG A 256 -87.46 8.06 96.96
N SER A 257 -86.39 7.88 97.74
CA SER A 257 -86.49 7.51 99.16
C SER A 257 -87.06 8.63 100.03
N ALA A 258 -86.67 9.90 99.80
CA ALA A 258 -87.24 11.05 100.50
C ALA A 258 -88.74 11.25 100.23
N LYS A 259 -89.20 11.01 98.98
CA LYS A 259 -90.62 11.12 98.59
C LYS A 259 -91.45 9.86 98.84
N LYS A 260 -90.86 8.78 99.39
CA LYS A 260 -91.49 7.46 99.61
C LYS A 260 -92.19 6.89 98.36
N SER A 261 -91.62 7.16 97.18
CA SER A 261 -92.13 6.63 95.91
C SER A 261 -91.42 5.31 95.58
N LYS A 262 -92.18 4.29 95.12
CA LYS A 262 -91.61 3.03 94.61
C LYS A 262 -91.13 3.14 93.16
N GLY A 263 -91.51 4.19 92.43
CA GLY A 263 -91.16 4.41 91.04
C GLY A 263 -90.69 5.84 90.76
N GLU A 264 -90.45 6.14 89.49
CA GLU A 264 -90.08 7.48 89.03
C GLU A 264 -91.06 8.55 89.50
N VAL A 265 -90.50 9.65 90.00
CA VAL A 265 -91.27 10.81 90.45
C VAL A 265 -91.68 11.64 89.23
N PRO A 266 -92.84 12.33 89.20
CA PRO A 266 -93.21 13.22 88.10
C PRO A 266 -92.14 14.25 87.72
N ASP A 267 -91.37 14.73 88.70
CA ASP A 267 -90.25 15.66 88.48
C ASP A 267 -89.09 15.00 87.71
N GLU A 268 -88.82 13.71 87.92
CA GLU A 268 -87.81 12.96 87.15
C GLU A 268 -88.23 12.86 85.68
N LYS A 269 -89.52 12.60 85.42
CA LYS A 269 -90.06 12.54 84.05
C LYS A 269 -90.04 13.89 83.34
N ASP A 270 -90.29 15.00 84.04
CA ASP A 270 -90.15 16.34 83.45
C ASP A 270 -88.69 16.67 83.15
N MET A 271 -87.76 16.29 84.05
CA MET A 271 -86.31 16.42 83.81
C MET A 271 -85.86 15.61 82.60
N ASP A 272 -86.29 14.36 82.46
CA ASP A 272 -85.95 13.50 81.31
C ASP A 272 -86.47 14.11 80.00
N ILE A 273 -87.69 14.65 79.99
CA ILE A 273 -88.25 15.32 78.79
C ILE A 273 -87.44 16.57 78.44
N ARG A 274 -87.00 17.35 79.44
CA ARG A 274 -86.12 18.51 79.22
C ARG A 274 -84.75 18.09 78.70
N GLU A 275 -84.14 17.07 79.30
CA GLU A 275 -82.86 16.51 78.87
C GLU A 275 -82.95 16.01 77.42
N MET A 276 -84.00 15.28 77.05
CA MET A 276 -84.21 14.82 75.67
C MET A 276 -84.41 15.98 74.68
N ARG A 277 -85.10 17.04 75.08
CA ARG A 277 -85.26 18.25 74.25
C ARG A 277 -83.93 18.98 74.08
N GLU A 278 -83.15 19.12 75.15
CA GLU A 278 -81.82 19.75 75.11
C GLU A 278 -80.82 18.90 74.32
N PHE A 279 -80.83 17.57 74.49
CA PHE A 279 -80.01 16.64 73.73
C PHE A 279 -80.31 16.74 72.23
N ASN A 280 -81.59 16.70 71.83
CA ASN A 280 -81.98 16.89 70.44
C ASN A 280 -81.53 18.25 69.91
N LYS A 281 -81.69 19.32 70.69
CA LYS A 281 -81.21 20.67 70.31
C LYS A 281 -79.69 20.70 70.14
N MET A 282 -78.94 20.02 71.00
CA MET A 282 -77.48 19.98 70.97
C MET A 282 -76.95 19.10 69.83
N ALA A 283 -77.56 17.94 69.57
CA ALA A 283 -77.25 17.07 68.45
C ALA A 283 -77.47 17.81 67.11
N MET A 284 -78.60 18.52 66.97
CA MET A 284 -78.87 19.36 65.78
C MET A 284 -77.80 20.45 65.60
N LYS A 285 -77.35 21.07 66.71
CA LYS A 285 -76.28 22.08 66.69
C LYS A 285 -74.94 21.48 66.26
N GLN A 286 -74.56 20.32 66.81
CA GLN A 286 -73.30 19.63 66.45
C GLN A 286 -73.29 19.22 64.97
N VAL A 287 -74.42 18.71 64.45
CA VAL A 287 -74.56 18.42 63.02
C VAL A 287 -74.34 19.69 62.19
N GLY A 288 -74.92 20.83 62.61
CA GLY A 288 -74.68 22.13 61.97
C GLY A 288 -73.22 22.58 62.00
N GLU A 289 -72.54 22.41 63.13
CA GLU A 289 -71.12 22.77 63.32
C GLU A 289 -70.18 21.91 62.44
N VAL A 290 -70.40 20.59 62.36
CA VAL A 290 -69.62 19.67 61.51
C VAL A 290 -69.85 19.93 60.02
N THR A 291 -71.05 20.36 59.66
CA THR A 291 -71.47 20.61 58.29
C THR A 291 -70.95 21.96 57.76
N SER A 292 -70.80 22.97 58.63
CA SER A 292 -70.35 24.32 58.26
C SER A 292 -69.03 24.40 57.47
N PRO A 293 -67.97 23.63 57.76
CA PRO A 293 -66.71 23.68 57.00
C PRO A 293 -66.73 22.93 55.65
N TYR A 294 -67.77 22.14 55.35
CA TYR A 294 -67.83 21.28 54.16
C TYR A 294 -69.12 21.51 53.35
N PRO A 295 -69.11 22.41 52.34
CA PRO A 295 -70.30 22.79 51.57
C PRO A 295 -70.98 21.63 50.83
N ASP A 296 -70.20 20.67 50.33
CA ASP A 296 -70.70 19.48 49.63
C ASP A 296 -71.47 18.56 50.58
N LEU A 297 -71.00 18.43 51.82
CA LEU A 297 -71.68 17.68 52.88
C LEU A 297 -72.98 18.37 53.31
N ALA A 298 -73.01 19.71 53.32
CA ALA A 298 -74.18 20.49 53.72
C ALA A 298 -75.41 20.26 52.84
N GLN A 299 -75.20 20.06 51.54
CA GLN A 299 -76.29 19.75 50.62
C GLN A 299 -76.90 18.38 50.92
N ALA A 300 -76.06 17.36 51.13
CA ALA A 300 -76.50 16.01 51.48
C ALA A 300 -77.22 15.98 52.84
N VAL A 301 -76.68 16.65 53.86
CA VAL A 301 -77.30 16.72 55.19
C VAL A 301 -78.67 17.39 55.12
N ASN A 302 -78.81 18.53 54.44
CA ASN A 302 -80.11 19.19 54.29
C ASN A 302 -81.13 18.33 53.52
N LEU A 303 -80.70 17.53 52.55
CA LEU A 303 -81.56 16.58 51.85
C LEU A 303 -82.11 15.51 52.81
N TYR A 304 -81.26 14.91 53.67
CA TYR A 304 -81.72 13.91 54.62
C TYR A 304 -82.65 14.50 55.70
N PHE A 305 -82.41 15.73 56.16
CA PHE A 305 -83.28 16.41 57.12
C PHE A 305 -84.65 16.72 56.52
N THR A 306 -84.70 17.16 55.26
CA THR A 306 -85.97 17.40 54.56
C THR A 306 -86.74 16.10 54.29
N GLN A 307 -86.08 15.00 53.92
CA GLN A 307 -86.71 13.69 53.79
C GLN A 307 -87.29 13.16 55.11
N ALA A 308 -86.63 13.45 56.23
CA ALA A 308 -87.08 13.06 57.56
C ALA A 308 -88.14 14.01 58.17
N ASN A 309 -88.57 15.06 57.46
CA ASN A 309 -89.44 16.13 57.97
C ASN A 309 -88.89 16.83 59.22
N LEU A 310 -87.57 16.93 59.34
CA LEU A 310 -86.89 17.64 60.42
C LEU A 310 -86.50 19.06 59.98
N PRO A 311 -86.58 20.06 60.87
CA PRO A 311 -86.11 21.40 60.56
C PRO A 311 -84.59 21.37 60.31
N PRO A 312 -84.08 22.17 59.35
CA PRO A 312 -82.66 22.15 59.01
C PRO A 312 -81.80 22.46 60.25
N PRO A 313 -80.63 21.81 60.38
CA PRO A 313 -79.76 22.03 61.51
C PRO A 313 -79.37 23.51 61.57
N PRO A 314 -79.36 24.15 62.76
CA PRO A 314 -79.05 25.56 62.88
C PRO A 314 -77.63 25.83 62.38
N ALA A 315 -77.49 26.83 61.49
CA ALA A 315 -76.20 27.24 60.96
C ALA A 315 -75.29 27.70 62.13
N GLY A 316 -74.09 27.11 62.24
CA GLY A 316 -73.13 27.41 63.30
C GLY A 316 -72.71 28.88 63.28
N GLY A 317 -73.37 29.71 64.08
CA GLY A 317 -73.01 31.12 64.29
C GLY A 317 -71.95 31.25 65.37
N MET A 318 -70.80 31.81 65.00
CA MET A 318 -69.83 32.36 65.96
C MET A 318 -70.49 33.58 66.66
N GLY A 319 -70.85 33.47 67.95
CA GLY A 319 -71.36 34.62 68.73
C GLY A 319 -71.91 34.29 70.12
N SER A 320 -71.16 34.69 71.16
CA SER A 320 -71.60 34.81 72.57
C SER A 320 -72.68 35.90 72.75
N PRO A 321 -73.52 35.85 73.83
CA PRO A 321 -73.68 37.09 74.62
C PRO A 321 -74.03 36.97 76.14
N PHE A 322 -73.47 37.94 76.92
CA PHE A 322 -73.76 38.44 78.32
C PHE A 322 -73.40 37.56 79.54
N GLY A 323 -72.75 37.98 80.65
CA GLY A 323 -72.11 39.23 81.12
C GLY A 323 -72.33 39.46 82.65
N SER A 324 -71.27 39.47 83.50
CA SER A 324 -71.12 40.23 84.79
C SER A 324 -69.81 39.91 85.56
N ARG A 325 -69.15 40.96 86.11
CA ARG A 325 -67.81 41.16 86.75
C ARG A 325 -67.65 40.57 88.19
N PRO A 326 -66.47 40.53 88.91
CA PRO A 326 -65.36 41.52 89.01
C PRO A 326 -63.88 40.97 89.08
N SER A 327 -62.85 41.73 88.63
CA SER A 327 -61.86 42.61 89.33
C SER A 327 -60.62 41.93 89.98
N SER A 328 -59.44 42.47 89.64
CA SER A 328 -58.15 42.55 90.41
C SER A 328 -57.42 41.22 90.74
N ALA A 329 -56.09 41.06 90.73
CA ALA A 329 -54.91 41.93 90.71
C ALA A 329 -53.73 41.15 90.06
N ARG A 330 -52.82 41.78 89.28
CA ARG A 330 -51.41 42.04 89.67
C ARG A 330 -50.88 41.06 90.72
N SER A 331 -49.92 40.19 90.44
CA SER A 331 -48.47 40.45 90.24
C SER A 331 -47.82 39.04 90.04
N SER A 332 -46.66 38.77 89.46
CA SER A 332 -45.50 39.55 89.03
C SER A 332 -44.38 38.56 88.66
N LEU A 333 -43.53 38.95 87.70
CA LEU A 333 -42.10 38.57 87.56
C LEU A 333 -41.83 37.15 87.01
N SER A 334 -40.91 36.93 86.07
CA SER A 334 -39.79 37.74 85.57
C SER A 334 -39.22 37.13 84.29
N SER A 335 -38.79 38.00 83.38
CA SER A 335 -37.58 37.98 82.50
C SER A 335 -36.98 36.63 82.06
N VAL A 336 -36.48 36.46 80.84
CA VAL A 336 -35.46 37.24 80.11
C VAL A 336 -35.69 36.93 78.62
N ARG A 337 -35.92 37.94 77.74
CA ARG A 337 -34.93 38.50 76.77
C ARG A 337 -33.91 37.45 76.28
N SER A 338 -33.51 37.34 75.03
CA SER A 338 -33.58 38.18 73.84
C SER A 338 -32.99 37.35 72.70
N GLY A 339 -33.40 37.61 71.47
CA GLY A 339 -32.84 36.97 70.30
C GLY A 339 -33.43 37.53 69.02
N TYR A 340 -33.34 38.85 68.88
CA TYR A 340 -33.81 39.63 67.74
C TYR A 340 -32.96 39.32 66.51
N SER A 341 -33.60 38.89 65.42
CA SER A 341 -33.35 39.50 64.11
C SER A 341 -34.64 39.43 63.27
N THR A 342 -35.02 40.61 62.80
CA THR A 342 -36.12 40.97 61.90
C THR A 342 -35.45 41.67 60.70
N PRO A 343 -36.17 42.16 59.67
CA PRO A 343 -37.32 41.60 58.96
C PRO A 343 -37.26 41.87 57.43
N LYS A 344 -38.40 41.57 56.76
CA LYS A 344 -38.99 42.20 55.56
C LYS A 344 -38.56 41.67 54.17
N SER A 345 -39.40 40.77 53.64
CA SER A 345 -40.45 41.03 52.61
C SER A 345 -40.11 42.01 51.47
N PRO A 346 -40.61 41.81 50.21
CA PRO A 346 -42.06 41.62 50.01
C PRO A 346 -42.56 40.84 48.78
N ALA A 347 -43.86 40.56 48.87
CA ALA A 347 -44.87 40.61 47.81
C ALA A 347 -44.81 39.63 46.63
N SER A 348 -45.88 38.85 46.49
CA SER A 348 -46.68 38.89 45.27
C SER A 348 -48.12 38.47 45.57
N GLN A 349 -49.04 39.40 45.34
CA GLN A 349 -50.47 39.15 45.11
C GLN A 349 -50.75 39.31 43.61
N THR A 350 -51.90 38.80 43.21
CA THR A 350 -52.64 38.98 41.94
C THR A 350 -52.14 38.06 40.82
N SER A 351 -52.88 37.03 40.39
CA SER A 351 -54.24 36.90 39.83
C SER A 351 -54.39 37.36 38.38
N SER A 352 -54.56 36.33 37.53
CA SER A 352 -55.57 36.22 36.46
C SER A 352 -55.20 36.53 35.00
N GLN A 353 -55.71 35.61 34.16
CA GLN A 353 -56.09 35.68 32.74
C GLN A 353 -55.07 35.27 31.66
N GLY A 354 -55.41 34.19 30.94
CA GLY A 354 -54.82 33.82 29.64
C GLY A 354 -55.12 32.37 29.22
N ARG A 355 -56.17 32.17 28.43
CA ARG A 355 -56.72 30.94 27.81
C ARG A 355 -55.70 29.85 27.35
N PRO A 356 -56.10 28.56 27.34
CA PRO A 356 -55.45 27.53 26.52
C PRO A 356 -55.97 27.52 25.07
N ALA A 357 -55.06 27.37 24.12
CA ALA A 357 -55.36 27.08 22.71
C ALA A 357 -55.30 25.56 22.48
N ALA A 358 -56.39 25.01 21.93
CA ALA A 358 -56.46 23.64 21.46
C ALA A 358 -55.97 23.58 20.00
N VAL A 359 -55.13 22.59 19.69
CA VAL A 359 -54.72 22.26 18.31
C VAL A 359 -55.68 21.19 17.81
N ASP A 360 -56.52 21.59 16.87
CA ASP A 360 -57.47 20.77 16.13
C ASP A 360 -56.76 20.18 14.90
N ILE A 361 -56.76 18.85 14.76
CA ILE A 361 -56.32 18.15 13.55
C ILE A 361 -57.58 17.65 12.87
N GLY A 362 -58.18 18.54 12.09
CA GLY A 362 -59.36 18.29 11.28
C GLY A 362 -59.01 17.68 9.92
N ALA A 363 -59.52 16.47 9.69
CA ALA A 363 -59.58 15.80 8.41
C ALA A 363 -60.60 16.48 7.47
N GLY A 364 -60.20 16.73 6.22
CA GLY A 364 -61.06 17.26 5.15
C GLY A 364 -61.47 16.19 4.13
N LEU A 365 -62.77 15.97 4.00
CA LEU A 365 -63.52 15.42 2.85
C LEU A 365 -64.01 16.64 2.01
N ALA A 366 -64.26 16.66 0.69
CA ALA A 366 -64.23 15.71 -0.43
C ALA A 366 -64.42 16.50 -1.77
N ILE A 367 -64.50 15.77 -2.90
CA ILE A 367 -64.90 16.14 -4.28
C ILE A 367 -63.71 16.50 -5.21
N GLY A 368 -63.46 15.87 -6.37
CA GLY A 368 -64.11 14.77 -7.11
C GLY A 368 -63.48 14.60 -8.51
N GLY A 369 -63.51 13.37 -9.07
CA GLY A 369 -63.38 12.99 -10.50
C GLY A 369 -61.99 13.12 -11.17
N VAL A 370 -61.49 12.27 -12.09
CA VAL A 370 -62.04 11.17 -12.91
C VAL A 370 -60.83 10.33 -13.42
N GLY A 371 -61.01 9.01 -13.52
CA GLY A 371 -60.46 8.22 -14.64
C GLY A 371 -59.29 7.27 -14.37
N GLY A 372 -59.54 5.96 -14.49
CA GLY A 372 -58.49 4.95 -14.67
C GLY A 372 -58.79 3.57 -14.07
N SER A 373 -59.43 2.71 -14.88
CA SER A 373 -59.95 1.37 -14.59
C SER A 373 -58.92 0.26 -14.24
N PRO A 374 -59.38 -0.93 -13.79
CA PRO A 374 -58.69 -1.83 -12.87
C PRO A 374 -58.33 -3.22 -13.45
N ALA A 375 -57.52 -4.01 -12.72
CA ALA A 375 -57.45 -5.49 -12.79
C ALA A 375 -56.61 -6.00 -11.59
N SER A 376 -57.17 -6.64 -10.56
CA SER A 376 -57.68 -8.01 -10.44
C SER A 376 -56.71 -8.96 -9.69
N SER A 377 -57.18 -9.36 -8.50
CA SER A 377 -57.22 -10.72 -7.97
C SER A 377 -55.95 -11.46 -7.50
N ARG A 378 -56.06 -11.84 -6.21
CA ARG A 378 -55.96 -13.20 -5.63
C ARG A 378 -54.60 -13.82 -5.26
N ALA A 379 -54.60 -14.26 -3.99
CA ALA A 379 -54.05 -15.52 -3.46
C ALA A 379 -52.51 -15.60 -3.41
N SER A 380 -51.84 -16.35 -2.53
CA SER A 380 -52.11 -17.08 -1.29
C SER A 380 -50.73 -17.62 -0.87
N SER A 381 -50.51 -17.81 0.43
CA SER A 381 -49.56 -18.72 1.07
C SER A 381 -48.61 -19.57 0.18
N ARG A 382 -47.30 -19.61 0.51
CA ARG A 382 -46.63 -20.81 1.04
C ARG A 382 -45.16 -20.63 1.38
N SER A 383 -44.79 -21.46 2.35
CA SER A 383 -43.51 -21.80 2.96
C SER A 383 -42.48 -22.52 2.07
N SER A 384 -41.30 -22.69 2.67
CA SER A 384 -40.23 -23.69 2.47
C SER A 384 -39.04 -23.21 1.63
N ARG A 385 -37.76 -23.24 2.06
CA ARG A 385 -36.86 -24.18 2.76
C ARG A 385 -35.83 -24.74 1.75
N SER A 386 -34.58 -24.88 2.21
CA SER A 386 -33.43 -25.55 1.58
C SER A 386 -32.66 -24.73 0.52
N SER A 387 -31.37 -24.90 0.28
CA SER A 387 -30.24 -25.56 0.95
C SER A 387 -29.01 -25.39 0.04
N ARG A 388 -27.81 -25.51 0.63
CA ARG A 388 -26.51 -25.80 -0.02
C ARG A 388 -25.97 -24.68 -0.94
N ARG A 389 -24.67 -24.38 -0.94
CA ARG A 389 -23.53 -25.30 -0.93
C ARG A 389 -22.30 -24.60 -0.40
#